data_AF-A0AAF0JTE6-F1
#
_entry.id   AF-A0AAF0JTE6-F1
#
_cell.length_a   1.000
_cell.length_b   1.000
_cell.length_c   1.000
_cell.angle_alpha   90.00
_cell.angle_beta   90.00
_cell.angle_gamma   90.00
#
_symmetry.space_group_name_H-M   'P 1'
#
loop_
_entity.id
_entity.type
_entity.pdbx_description
1 polymer ?
#
loop_
_entity_poly.entity_id
_entity_poly.type
_entity_poly.pdbx_seq_one_letter_code
_entity_poly.pdbx_strand_id
1 'polypeptide(L)' 'MDDSANRIFKMKFAKLTMMLNAIIFLAAIAILAFFGLIPIYSIQIAAICAVIVLVLSVLFVKHYKRDKAWLHEQED' A
#
# COMPACT_ATOMS: atom_id res chain seq x y z
N MET A 1 -16.36 21.07 7.01
CA MET A 1 -15.51 20.17 7.80
C MET A 1 -14.92 20.92 8.98
N ASP A 2 -15.12 20.40 10.19
CA ASP A 2 -14.44 20.84 11.41
C ASP A 2 -12.90 20.66 11.29
N ASP A 3 -12.12 21.55 11.90
CA ASP A 3 -10.66 21.53 11.83
C ASP A 3 -10.06 20.22 12.37
N SER A 4 -10.76 19.57 13.31
CA SER A 4 -10.37 18.26 13.83
C SER A 4 -10.50 17.13 12.80
N ALA A 5 -11.58 17.13 12.00
CA ALA A 5 -11.85 16.13 10.98
C ALA A 5 -10.82 16.19 9.83
N ASN A 6 -10.41 17.41 9.45
CA ASN A 6 -9.40 17.62 8.41
C ASN A 6 -8.02 17.07 8.85
N ARG A 7 -7.68 17.22 10.13
CA ARG A 7 -6.44 16.67 10.70
C ARG A 7 -6.45 15.13 10.70
N ILE A 8 -7.58 14.52 11.05
CA ILE A 8 -7.76 13.06 11.00
C ILE A 8 -7.67 12.54 9.56
N PHE A 9 -8.28 13.24 8.60
CA PHE A 9 -8.19 12.90 7.19
C PHE A 9 -6.75 12.91 6.68
N LYS A 10 -5.98 13.98 6.93
CA LYS A 10 -4.57 14.06 6.53
C LYS A 10 -3.74 12.90 7.09
N MET A 11 -4.00 12.51 8.34
CA MET A 11 -3.29 11.41 8.99
C MET A 11 -3.66 10.04 8.40
N LYS A 12 -4.95 9.81 8.11
CA LYS A 12 -5.42 8.60 7.39
C LYS A 12 -4.82 8.53 5.98
N PHE A 13 -4.83 9.64 5.25
CA PHE A 13 -4.28 9.72 3.91
C PHE A 13 -2.77 9.50 3.89
N ALA A 14 -2.02 10.10 4.83
CA ALA A 14 -0.58 9.89 4.97
C ALA A 14 -0.24 8.41 5.21
N LYS A 15 -1.01 7.73 6.08
CA LYS A 15 -0.86 6.28 6.32
C LYS A 15 -1.11 5.48 5.03
N LEU A 16 -2.13 5.84 4.28
CA LEU A 16 -2.49 5.16 3.04
C LEU A 16 -1.38 5.35 1.97
N THR A 17 -0.89 6.56 1.80
CA THR A 17 0.22 6.89 0.88
C THR A 17 1.51 6.16 1.28
N MET A 18 1.83 6.08 2.57
CA MET A 18 2.99 5.33 3.05
C MET A 18 2.87 3.83 2.71
N MET A 19 1.67 3.25 2.89
CA MET A 19 1.41 1.86 2.54
C MET A 19 1.53 1.61 1.03
N LEU A 20 1.02 2.53 0.20
CA LEU A 20 1.15 2.44 -1.25
C LEU A 20 2.61 2.51 -1.70
N ASN A 21 3.39 3.43 -1.14
CA ASN A 21 4.82 3.52 -1.43
C ASN A 21 5.56 2.23 -1.05
N ALA A 22 5.25 1.64 0.11
CA ALA A 22 5.84 0.36 0.50
C ALA A 22 5.51 -0.75 -0.50
N ILE A 23 4.27 -0.80 -1.01
CA ILE A 23 3.84 -1.74 -2.05
C ILE A 23 4.64 -1.53 -3.33
N ILE A 24 4.79 -0.28 -3.78
CA ILE A 24 5.53 0.06 -5.01
C ILE A 24 7.01 -0.35 -4.88
N PHE A 25 7.64 -0.03 -3.75
CA PHE A 25 9.02 -0.44 -3.48
C PHE A 25 9.17 -1.96 -3.48
N LEU A 26 8.26 -2.69 -2.83
CA LEU A 26 8.31 -4.14 -2.78
C LEU A 26 8.08 -4.77 -4.16
N ALA A 27 7.18 -4.19 -4.96
CA ALA A 27 6.94 -4.61 -6.34
C ALA A 27 8.17 -4.36 -7.22
N ALA A 28 8.84 -3.22 -7.07
CA ALA A 28 10.09 -2.93 -7.77
C ALA A 28 11.18 -3.97 -7.42
N ILE A 29 11.35 -4.30 -6.14
CA ILE A 29 12.29 -5.34 -5.69
C ILE A 29 11.92 -6.70 -6.28
N ALA A 30 10.63 -7.07 -6.30
CA ALA A 30 10.16 -8.32 -6.89
C ALA A 30 10.52 -8.42 -8.38
N ILE A 31 10.33 -7.32 -9.12
CA ILE A 31 10.68 -7.24 -10.55
C ILE A 31 12.19 -7.36 -10.75
N LEU A 32 13.00 -6.61 -9.99
CA LEU A 32 14.46 -6.70 -10.08
C LEU A 32 14.97 -8.10 -9.74
N ALA A 33 14.38 -8.74 -8.73
CA ALA A 33 14.67 -10.13 -8.37
C ALA A 33 14.27 -11.10 -9.50
N PHE A 34 13.11 -10.90 -10.13
CA PHE A 34 12.63 -11.71 -11.24
C PHE A 34 13.56 -11.65 -12.47
N PHE A 35 14.10 -10.46 -12.78
CA PHE A 35 15.08 -10.28 -13.86
C PHE A 35 16.49 -10.81 -13.52
N GLY A 36 16.69 -11.38 -12.33
CA GLY A 36 17.97 -11.97 -11.94
C GLY A 36 19.05 -10.94 -11.58
N LEU A 37 18.69 -9.68 -11.31
CA LEU A 37 19.65 -8.68 -10.81
C LEU A 37 20.14 -8.98 -9.39
N ILE A 38 19.43 -9.85 -8.66
CA ILE A 38 19.80 -10.31 -7.31
C ILE A 38 20.45 -11.69 -7.44
N PRO A 39 21.74 -11.87 -7.13
CA PRO A 39 22.48 -13.09 -7.47
C PRO A 39 22.14 -14.32 -6.62
N ILE A 40 21.39 -14.17 -5.52
CA ILE A 40 21.10 -15.25 -4.56
C ILE A 40 19.58 -15.37 -4.38
N TYR A 41 19.03 -16.58 -4.58
CA TYR A 41 17.61 -16.91 -4.42
C TYR A 41 16.64 -15.98 -5.17
N SER A 42 17.06 -15.45 -6.33
CA SER A 42 16.34 -14.44 -7.12
C SER A 42 14.86 -14.78 -7.35
N ILE A 43 14.58 -16.01 -7.78
CA ILE A 43 13.22 -16.48 -8.07
C ILE A 43 12.40 -16.66 -6.79
N GLN A 44 12.99 -17.21 -5.71
CA GLN A 44 12.28 -17.40 -4.44
C GLN A 44 11.94 -16.04 -3.81
N ILE A 45 12.88 -15.09 -3.83
CA ILE A 45 12.67 -13.72 -3.36
C ILE A 45 11.58 -13.05 -4.21
N ALA A 46 11.63 -13.17 -5.54
CA ALA A 46 10.61 -12.62 -6.42
C ALA A 46 9.22 -13.19 -6.10
N ALA A 47 9.11 -14.51 -5.89
CA ALA A 47 7.85 -15.16 -5.56
C ALA A 47 7.30 -14.70 -4.20
N ILE A 48 8.14 -14.64 -3.16
CA ILE A 48 7.74 -14.16 -1.83
C ILE A 48 7.31 -12.70 -1.89
N CYS A 49 8.11 -11.83 -2.52
CA CYS A 49 7.77 -10.42 -2.68
C CYS A 49 6.47 -10.24 -3.48
N ALA A 50 6.24 -11.01 -4.54
CA ALA A 50 5.00 -10.96 -5.32
C ALA A 50 3.76 -11.34 -4.47
N VAL A 51 3.85 -12.39 -3.65
CA VAL A 51 2.77 -12.78 -2.74
C VAL A 51 2.50 -11.68 -1.71
N ILE A 52 3.55 -11.10 -1.11
CA ILE A 52 3.40 -10.01 -0.14
C ILE A 52 2.78 -8.77 -0.80
N VAL A 53 3.21 -8.41 -2.02
CA VAL A 53 2.62 -7.30 -2.80
C VAL A 53 1.13 -7.54 -3.00
N LEU A 54 0.72 -8.74 -3.44
CA LEU A 54 -0.69 -9.07 -3.64
C LEU A 54 -1.51 -8.90 -2.36
N VAL A 55 -1.02 -9.44 -1.24
CA VAL A 55 -1.69 -9.32 0.07
C VAL A 55 -1.79 -7.86 0.49
N LEU A 56 -0.70 -7.11 0.41
CA LEU A 56 -0.69 -5.69 0.77
C LEU A 56 -1.61 -4.86 -0.14
N SER A 57 -1.66 -5.15 -1.44
CA SER A 57 -2.57 -4.48 -2.38
C SER A 57 -4.03 -4.71 -2.00
N VAL A 58 -4.41 -5.94 -1.63
CA VAL A 58 -5.77 -6.25 -1.19
C VAL A 58 -6.10 -5.49 0.11
N LEU A 59 -5.18 -5.49 1.07
CA LEU A 59 -5.35 -4.75 2.33
C LEU A 59 -5.44 -3.24 2.09
N PHE A 60 -4.63 -2.69 1.20
CA PHE A 60 -4.66 -1.29 0.80
C PHE A 60 -6.01 -0.91 0.21
N VAL A 61 -6.54 -1.70 -0.72
CA VAL A 61 -7.88 -1.45 -1.31
C VAL A 61 -8.97 -1.47 -0.24
N LYS A 62 -8.90 -2.41 0.71
CA LYS A 62 -9.85 -2.49 1.83
C LYS A 62 -9.77 -1.26 2.74
N HIS A 63 -8.56 -0.81 3.09
CA HIS A 63 -8.35 0.40 3.88
C HIS A 63 -8.82 1.65 3.14
N TYR A 64 -8.51 1.76 1.85
CA TYR A 64 -8.93 2.88 1.01
C TYR A 64 -10.45 3.00 0.94
N LYS A 65 -11.15 1.90 0.64
CA LYS A 65 -12.62 1.89 0.58
C LYS A 65 -13.24 2.29 1.92
N ARG A 66 -12.69 1.79 3.04
CA ARG A 66 -13.17 2.12 4.38
C ARG A 66 -12.96 3.60 4.72
N ASP A 67 -11.77 4.13 4.48
CA ASP A 67 -11.48 5.54 4.77
C ASP A 67 -12.24 6.48 3.81
N LYS A 68 -12.50 6.05 2.57
CA LYS A 68 -13.38 6.76 1.63
C LYS A 68 -14.84 6.79 2.09
N ALA A 69 -15.38 5.66 2.58
CA ALA A 69 -16.74 5.62 3.12
C ALA A 69 -16.89 6.53 4.35
N TRP A 70 -15.89 6.51 5.25
CA TRP A 70 -15.85 7.42 6.40
C TRP A 70 -15.80 8.90 6.00
N LEU A 71 -15.14 9.25 4.88
CA LEU A 71 -15.13 10.62 4.37
C LEU A 71 -16.51 11.06 3.87
N HIS A 72 -17.20 10.20 3.13
CA HIS A 72 -18.56 10.49 2.67
C HIS A 72 -19.52 10.71 3.84
N GLU A 73 -19.42 9.91 4.92
CA GLU A 73 -20.19 10.10 6.15
C GLU A 73 -19.88 11.41 6.92
N GLN A 74 -18.77 12.09 6.60
CA GLN A 74 -18.39 13.37 7.22
C GLN A 74 -18.76 14.59 6.34
N GLU A 75 -19.16 14.36 5.09
CA GLU A 75 -19.61 15.40 4.14
C GLU A 75 -21.14 15.62 4.18
N ASP A 76 -21.92 14.62 4.60
CA ASP A 76 -23.36 14.70 4.87
C ASP A 76 -23.67 15.26 6.28
#